data_AF-A0A6G5QFF4-F1
#
_entry.id   AF-A0A6G5QFF4-F1
#
_cell.length_a   1.000
_cell.length_b   1.000
_cell.length_c   1.000
_cell.angle_alpha   90.00
_cell.angle_beta   90.00
_cell.angle_gamma   90.00
#
_symmetry.space_group_name_H-M   'P 1'
#
loop_
_entity.id
_entity.type
_entity.pdbx_description
1 polymer ?
#
loop_
_entity_poly.entity_id
_entity_poly.type
_entity_poly.pdbx_seq_one_letter_code
_entity_poly.pdbx_strand_id
1 'polypeptide(L)'
;MIVTTKELSNALGLTERRIQELENEKIIKKIERNKWDLTLCIDDYLNYKIKLATASFELSEARAKKELADAELKELKLAKEKGEVVEIYRLQKDLSDIAATISNRLYSLPHKINRAINLSDELNEAIIKEVENILTELKEAKIYKEFASLEV
;
A
#
# COMPACT_ATOMS: atom_id res chain seq x y z
N MET A 1 -2.71 52.20 11.09
CA MET A 1 -1.90 53.44 10.88
C MET A 1 -1.96 53.76 9.40
N ILE A 2 -2.34 54.99 9.00
CA ILE A 2 -2.48 55.31 7.57
C ILE A 2 -1.12 55.72 7.01
N VAL A 3 -0.69 55.03 5.95
CA VAL A 3 0.60 55.26 5.29
C VAL A 3 0.43 55.44 3.79
N THR A 4 1.39 56.11 3.16
CA THR A 4 1.48 56.27 1.71
C THR A 4 2.01 55.01 1.04
N THR A 5 1.85 54.90 -0.29
CA THR A 5 2.34 53.74 -1.07
C THR A 5 3.85 53.55 -0.94
N LYS A 6 4.60 54.65 -0.82
CA LYS A 6 6.06 54.65 -0.66
C LYS A 6 6.51 54.23 0.74
N GLU A 7 5.72 54.55 1.76
CA GLU A 7 5.99 54.11 3.13
C GLU A 7 5.65 52.63 3.30
N LEU A 8 4.54 52.17 2.68
CA LEU A 8 4.16 50.76 2.67
C LEU A 8 5.19 49.90 1.91
N SER A 9 5.72 50.38 0.79
CA SER A 9 6.75 49.68 0.01
C SER A 9 8.02 49.48 0.82
N ASN A 10 8.47 50.54 1.50
CA ASN A 10 9.61 50.48 2.40
C ASN A 10 9.37 49.55 3.60
N ALA A 11 8.17 49.60 4.20
CA ALA A 11 7.84 48.76 5.37
C ALA A 11 7.77 47.26 5.03
N LEU A 12 7.25 46.91 3.85
CA LEU A 12 7.16 45.52 3.39
C LEU A 12 8.41 45.03 2.64
N GLY A 13 9.38 45.92 2.38
CA GLY A 13 10.56 45.61 1.56
C GLY A 13 10.23 45.28 0.10
N LEU A 14 9.14 45.86 -0.43
CA LEU A 14 8.64 45.59 -1.78
C LEU A 14 8.79 46.84 -2.66
N THR A 15 8.66 46.66 -3.98
CA THR A 15 8.54 47.80 -4.90
C THR A 15 7.11 48.35 -4.90
N GLU A 16 6.94 49.65 -5.18
CA GLU A 16 5.60 50.26 -5.29
C GLU A 16 4.75 49.56 -6.37
N ARG A 17 5.39 49.08 -7.44
CA ARG A 17 4.74 48.25 -8.46
C ARG A 17 4.18 46.96 -7.87
N ARG A 18 4.94 46.26 -7.00
CA ARG A 18 4.49 45.02 -6.39
C ARG A 18 3.31 45.24 -5.44
N ILE A 19 3.23 46.40 -4.78
CA ILE A 19 2.05 46.78 -3.99
C ILE A 19 0.82 46.92 -4.88
N GLN A 20 0.94 47.57 -6.04
CA GLN A 20 -0.16 47.69 -6.99
C GLN A 20 -0.60 46.34 -7.56
N GLU A 21 0.35 45.42 -7.80
CA GLU A 21 0.05 44.04 -8.19
C GLU A 21 -0.71 43.30 -7.08
N LEU A 22 -0.28 43.41 -5.81
CA LEU A 22 -0.97 42.81 -4.67
C LEU A 22 -2.38 43.40 -4.45
N GLU A 23 -2.58 44.69 -4.76
CA GLU A 23 -3.89 45.35 -4.79
C GLU A 23 -4.79 44.73 -5.87
N ASN A 24 -4.26 44.55 -7.10
CA ASN A 24 -4.97 43.95 -8.23
C ASN A 24 -5.31 42.47 -7.97
N GLU A 25 -4.41 41.73 -7.32
CA GLU A 25 -4.60 40.36 -6.86
C GLU A 25 -5.58 40.27 -5.66
N LYS A 26 -6.11 41.41 -5.17
CA LYS A 26 -7.02 41.54 -4.01
C LYS A 26 -6.44 40.96 -2.71
N ILE A 27 -5.11 40.89 -2.62
CA ILE A 27 -4.41 40.38 -1.44
C ILE A 27 -4.39 41.45 -0.36
N ILE A 28 -4.05 42.70 -0.72
CA ILE A 28 -4.08 43.84 0.19
C ILE A 28 -5.20 44.80 -0.18
N LYS A 29 -5.86 45.38 0.83
CA LYS A 29 -6.97 46.31 0.62
C LYS A 29 -6.52 47.77 0.78
N LYS A 30 -6.94 48.58 -0.18
CA LYS A 30 -6.71 50.02 -0.17
C LYS A 30 -7.85 50.75 0.50
N ILE A 31 -7.53 51.75 1.33
CA ILE A 31 -8.53 52.62 1.96
C ILE A 31 -8.96 53.70 0.96
N GLU A 32 -7.99 54.45 0.42
CA GLU A 32 -8.20 55.55 -0.52
C GLU A 32 -7.00 55.70 -1.46
N ARG A 33 -7.10 56.59 -2.47
CA ARG A 33 -5.98 56.87 -3.37
C ARG A 33 -4.75 57.29 -2.56
N ASN A 34 -3.67 56.50 -2.67
CA ASN A 34 -2.41 56.68 -1.96
C ASN A 34 -2.51 56.62 -0.42
N LYS A 35 -3.53 55.94 0.13
CA LYS A 35 -3.68 55.71 1.57
C LYS A 35 -3.95 54.23 1.86
N TRP A 36 -3.12 53.67 2.72
CA TRP A 36 -3.13 52.26 3.10
C TRP A 36 -3.16 52.11 4.60
N ASP A 37 -3.82 51.07 5.11
CA ASP A 37 -3.61 50.69 6.50
C ASP A 37 -2.40 49.78 6.60
N LEU A 38 -1.33 50.28 7.23
CA LEU A 38 -0.09 49.55 7.37
C LEU A 38 -0.29 48.20 8.06
N THR A 39 -1.05 48.17 9.16
CA THR A 39 -1.20 46.97 10.00
C THR A 39 -1.94 45.87 9.23
N LEU A 40 -3.08 46.22 8.62
CA LEU A 40 -3.87 45.27 7.84
C LEU A 40 -3.11 44.77 6.61
N CYS A 41 -2.39 45.64 5.91
CA CYS A 41 -1.62 45.24 4.73
C CYS A 41 -0.46 44.30 5.09
N ILE A 42 0.18 44.48 6.26
CA ILE A 42 1.22 43.56 6.75
C ILE A 42 0.61 42.18 7.05
N ASP A 43 -0.50 42.13 7.79
CA ASP A 43 -1.15 40.88 8.15
C ASP A 43 -1.64 40.12 6.91
N ASP A 44 -2.28 40.82 5.97
CA ASP A 44 -2.74 40.24 4.70
C ASP A 44 -1.57 39.69 3.87
N TYR A 45 -0.45 40.41 3.80
CA TYR A 45 0.75 39.98 3.07
C TYR A 45 1.43 38.77 3.73
N LEU A 46 1.53 38.76 5.06
CA LEU A 46 2.07 37.61 5.80
C LEU A 46 1.19 36.37 5.60
N ASN A 47 -0.12 36.51 5.71
CA ASN A 47 -1.07 35.43 5.46
C ASN A 47 -0.97 34.87 4.04
N TYR A 48 -0.80 35.74 3.04
CA TYR A 48 -0.56 35.32 1.67
C TYR A 48 0.72 34.49 1.53
N LYS A 49 1.83 34.97 2.11
CA LYS A 49 3.12 34.25 2.08
C LYS A 49 3.05 32.89 2.78
N ILE A 50 2.38 32.82 3.93
CA ILE A 50 2.18 31.58 4.68
C ILE A 50 1.37 30.59 3.84
N LYS A 51 0.22 31.01 3.28
CA LYS A 51 -0.61 30.15 2.42
C LYS A 51 0.16 29.63 1.20
N LEU A 52 0.98 30.46 0.58
CA LEU A 52 1.79 30.06 -0.57
C LEU A 52 2.84 29.01 -0.19
N ALA A 53 3.47 29.16 0.98
CA ALA A 53 4.44 28.21 1.51
C ALA A 53 3.78 26.88 1.90
N THR A 54 2.63 26.92 2.57
CA THR A 54 1.86 25.73 2.96
C THR A 54 1.37 24.94 1.74
N ALA A 55 0.82 25.62 0.73
CA ALA A 55 0.36 24.97 -0.50
C ALA A 55 1.50 24.29 -1.27
N SER A 56 2.70 24.89 -1.27
CA SER A 56 3.89 24.28 -1.88
C SER A 56 4.39 23.06 -1.09
N PHE A 57 4.30 23.11 0.24
CA PHE A 57 4.72 22.01 1.11
C PHE A 57 3.78 20.81 0.99
N GLU A 58 2.46 21.04 1.06
CA GLU A 58 1.44 19.99 0.91
C GLU A 58 1.51 19.31 -0.47
N LEU A 59 1.74 20.08 -1.53
CA LEU A 59 1.91 19.53 -2.88
C LEU A 59 3.20 18.71 -3.03
N SER A 60 4.28 19.11 -2.35
CA SER A 60 5.54 18.38 -2.34
C SER A 60 5.43 17.07 -1.57
N GLU A 61 4.76 17.08 -0.42
CA GLU A 61 4.57 15.89 0.41
C GLU A 61 3.65 14.86 -0.27
N ALA A 62 2.56 15.32 -0.90
CA ALA A 62 1.66 14.45 -1.66
C ALA A 62 2.35 13.81 -2.87
N ARG A 63 3.23 14.55 -3.57
CA ARG A 63 4.03 14.02 -4.68
C ARG A 63 5.04 12.98 -4.19
N ALA A 64 5.74 13.26 -3.09
CA ALA A 64 6.71 12.33 -2.51
C ALA A 64 6.06 11.01 -2.05
N LYS A 65 4.88 11.07 -1.40
CA LYS A 65 4.13 9.86 -1.01
C LYS A 65 3.66 9.05 -2.21
N LYS A 66 3.19 9.73 -3.27
CA LYS A 66 2.78 9.05 -4.50
C LYS A 66 3.95 8.38 -5.19
N GLU A 67 5.11 9.04 -5.25
CA GLU A 67 6.31 8.50 -5.88
C GLU A 67 6.87 7.29 -5.13
N LEU A 68 6.83 7.31 -3.78
CA LEU A 68 7.15 6.14 -2.95
C LEU A 68 6.19 4.97 -3.21
N ALA A 69 4.88 5.22 -3.21
CA ALA A 69 3.89 4.17 -3.50
C ALA A 69 4.04 3.60 -4.92
N ASP A 70 4.35 4.45 -5.91
CA ASP A 70 4.61 4.02 -7.29
C ASP A 70 5.93 3.22 -7.41
N ALA A 71 6.93 3.52 -6.57
CA ALA A 71 8.18 2.77 -6.50
C ALA A 71 7.96 1.38 -5.88
N GLU A 72 7.28 1.29 -4.73
CA GLU A 72 6.93 0.01 -4.09
C GLU A 72 6.09 -0.87 -5.02
N LEU A 73 5.13 -0.28 -5.74
CA LEU A 73 4.28 -1.00 -6.68
C LEU A 73 5.07 -1.50 -7.91
N LYS A 74 6.09 -0.75 -8.35
CA LYS A 74 7.02 -1.20 -9.39
C LYS A 74 7.92 -2.33 -8.91
N GLU A 75 8.42 -2.27 -7.68
CA GLU A 75 9.23 -3.34 -7.08
C GLU A 75 8.41 -4.63 -6.93
N LEU A 76 7.18 -4.54 -6.43
CA LEU A 76 6.27 -5.69 -6.33
C LEU A 76 5.93 -6.28 -7.70
N LYS A 77 5.72 -5.44 -8.73
CA LYS A 77 5.52 -5.90 -10.11
C LYS A 77 6.76 -6.59 -10.67
N LEU A 78 7.95 -6.04 -10.43
CA LEU A 78 9.21 -6.63 -10.86
C LEU A 78 9.46 -7.98 -10.17
N ALA A 79 9.13 -8.09 -8.88
CA ALA A 79 9.22 -9.33 -8.12
C ALA A 79 8.20 -10.39 -8.62
N LYS A 80 7.00 -9.96 -9.03
CA LYS A 80 6.00 -10.82 -9.67
C LYS A 80 6.47 -11.34 -11.03
N GLU A 81 7.11 -10.50 -11.85
CA GLU A 81 7.66 -10.90 -13.16
C GLU A 81 8.89 -11.82 -13.03
N LYS A 82 9.71 -11.66 -11.98
CA LYS A 82 10.83 -12.56 -11.67
C LYS A 82 10.42 -13.94 -11.15
N GLY A 83 9.13 -14.18 -10.92
CA GLY A 83 8.61 -15.46 -10.42
C GLY A 83 8.87 -15.71 -8.93
N GLU A 84 9.30 -14.70 -8.18
CA GLU A 84 9.59 -14.79 -6.73
C GLU A 84 8.32 -14.62 -5.88
N VAL A 85 7.26 -14.03 -6.43
CA VAL A 85 5.98 -13.80 -5.74
C VAL A 85 4.91 -14.71 -6.35
N VAL A 86 4.78 -15.93 -5.83
CA VAL A 86 3.58 -16.72 -6.04
C VAL A 86 2.50 -16.15 -5.13
N GLU A 87 1.32 -15.83 -5.67
CA GLU A 87 0.17 -15.46 -4.85
C GLU A 87 -0.05 -16.58 -3.82
N ILE A 88 0.01 -16.27 -2.52
CA ILE A 88 -0.09 -17.25 -1.43
C ILE A 88 -1.32 -18.15 -1.63
N TYR A 89 -2.39 -17.58 -2.17
CA TYR A 89 -3.60 -18.30 -2.59
C TYR A 89 -3.36 -19.39 -3.64
N ARG A 90 -2.54 -19.12 -4.67
CA ARG A 90 -2.17 -20.09 -5.69
C ARG A 90 -1.31 -21.21 -5.12
N LEU A 91 -0.35 -20.88 -4.25
CA LEU A 91 0.47 -21.88 -3.57
C LEU A 91 -0.37 -22.81 -2.68
N GLN A 92 -1.31 -22.27 -1.90
CA GLN A 92 -2.22 -23.07 -1.07
C GLN A 92 -3.08 -24.00 -1.91
N LYS A 93 -3.59 -23.51 -3.05
CA LYS A 93 -4.38 -24.33 -3.97
C LYS A 93 -3.56 -25.46 -4.59
N ASP A 94 -2.37 -25.15 -5.09
CA ASP A 94 -1.49 -26.14 -5.72
C ASP A 94 -1.07 -27.22 -4.71
N LEU A 95 -0.75 -26.85 -3.46
CA LEU A 95 -0.45 -27.80 -2.39
C LEU A 95 -1.67 -28.66 -2.01
N SER A 96 -2.85 -28.06 -1.96
CA SER A 96 -4.10 -28.79 -1.67
C SER A 96 -4.41 -29.81 -2.77
N ASP A 97 -4.23 -29.44 -4.03
CA ASP A 97 -4.44 -30.32 -5.19
C ASP A 97 -3.45 -31.49 -5.19
N ILE A 98 -2.18 -31.23 -4.84
CA ILE A 98 -1.15 -32.27 -4.67
C ILE A 98 -1.54 -33.23 -3.52
N ALA A 99 -1.92 -32.69 -2.36
CA ALA A 99 -2.32 -33.48 -1.20
C ALA A 99 -3.56 -34.35 -1.49
N ALA A 100 -4.55 -33.80 -2.18
CA ALA A 100 -5.74 -34.54 -2.61
C ALA A 100 -5.37 -35.67 -3.59
N THR A 101 -4.47 -35.40 -4.54
CA THR A 101 -3.98 -36.40 -5.50
C THR A 101 -3.25 -37.54 -4.81
N ILE A 102 -2.37 -37.25 -3.85
CA ILE A 102 -1.64 -38.25 -3.07
C ILE A 102 -2.62 -39.09 -2.25
N SER A 103 -3.57 -38.44 -1.57
CA SER A 103 -4.58 -39.11 -0.75
C SER A 103 -5.40 -40.12 -1.58
N ASN A 104 -5.91 -39.67 -2.73
CA ASN A 104 -6.69 -40.53 -3.63
C ASN A 104 -5.86 -41.70 -4.17
N ARG A 105 -4.57 -41.48 -4.48
CA ARG A 105 -3.69 -42.55 -4.96
C ARG A 105 -3.41 -43.58 -3.88
N LEU A 106 -3.15 -43.15 -2.65
CA LEU A 106 -2.94 -44.02 -1.49
C LEU A 106 -4.17 -44.88 -1.20
N TYR A 107 -5.39 -44.31 -1.16
CA TYR A 107 -6.62 -45.09 -1.01
C TYR A 107 -6.83 -46.11 -2.14
N SER A 108 -6.43 -45.79 -3.37
CA SER A 108 -6.57 -46.70 -4.51
C SER A 108 -5.54 -47.84 -4.53
N LEU A 109 -4.45 -47.72 -3.75
CA LEU A 109 -3.30 -48.61 -3.80
C LEU A 109 -3.61 -50.02 -3.29
N PRO A 110 -4.24 -50.22 -2.11
CA PRO A 110 -4.65 -51.55 -1.64
C PRO A 110 -5.54 -52.27 -2.66
N HIS A 111 -6.55 -51.58 -3.21
CA HIS A 111 -7.45 -52.15 -4.22
C HIS A 111 -6.75 -52.53 -5.53
N LYS A 112 -5.68 -51.83 -5.92
CA LYS A 112 -4.89 -52.17 -7.10
C LYS A 112 -4.01 -53.39 -6.84
N ILE A 113 -3.35 -53.46 -5.69
CA ILE A 113 -2.51 -54.62 -5.33
C ILE A 113 -3.38 -55.87 -5.18
N ASN A 114 -4.53 -55.76 -4.54
CA ASN A 114 -5.42 -56.90 -4.35
C ASN A 114 -5.90 -57.49 -5.68
N ARG A 115 -6.25 -56.63 -6.66
CA ARG A 115 -6.60 -57.08 -8.02
C ARG A 115 -5.44 -57.73 -8.78
N ALA A 116 -4.19 -57.39 -8.47
CA ALA A 116 -3.03 -57.86 -9.20
C ALA A 116 -2.48 -59.19 -8.68
N ILE A 117 -2.54 -59.43 -7.36
CA ILE A 117 -1.85 -60.56 -6.71
C ILE A 117 -2.81 -61.41 -5.85
N ASN A 118 -4.10 -61.04 -5.77
CA ASN A 118 -5.13 -61.72 -4.98
C ASN A 118 -4.65 -62.00 -3.53
N LEU A 119 -4.50 -60.91 -2.77
CA LEU A 119 -3.98 -60.92 -1.41
C LEU A 119 -4.95 -61.64 -0.47
N SER A 120 -4.43 -62.26 0.60
CA SER A 120 -5.30 -62.72 1.70
C SER A 120 -5.97 -61.54 2.39
N ASP A 121 -7.15 -61.77 2.97
CA ASP A 121 -7.94 -60.73 3.63
C ASP A 121 -7.16 -60.04 4.76
N GLU A 122 -6.39 -60.81 5.54
CA GLU A 122 -5.54 -60.31 6.64
C GLU A 122 -4.45 -59.34 6.14
N LEU A 123 -3.86 -59.63 4.98
CA LEU A 123 -2.81 -58.80 4.38
C LEU A 123 -3.39 -57.53 3.75
N ASN A 124 -4.58 -57.62 3.16
CA ASN A 124 -5.32 -56.45 2.68
C ASN A 124 -5.70 -55.51 3.82
N GLU A 125 -6.24 -56.04 4.92
CA GLU A 125 -6.59 -55.24 6.10
C GLU A 125 -5.36 -54.54 6.71
N ALA A 126 -4.22 -55.24 6.79
CA ALA A 126 -2.98 -54.66 7.26
C ALA A 126 -2.50 -53.49 6.37
N ILE A 127 -2.58 -53.65 5.04
CA ILE A 127 -2.20 -52.59 4.08
C ILE A 127 -3.17 -51.41 4.15
N ILE A 128 -4.48 -51.66 4.26
CA ILE A 128 -5.49 -50.58 4.39
C ILE A 128 -5.24 -49.78 5.67
N LYS A 129 -5.01 -50.46 6.79
CA LYS A 129 -4.72 -49.82 8.07
C LYS A 129 -3.45 -48.97 8.02
N GLU A 130 -2.41 -49.46 7.35
CA GLU A 130 -1.16 -48.70 7.17
C GLU A 130 -1.36 -47.48 6.27
N VAL A 131 -2.15 -47.60 5.21
CA VAL A 131 -2.55 -46.45 4.37
C VAL A 131 -3.32 -45.41 5.17
N GLU A 132 -4.25 -45.83 6.03
CA GLU A 132 -5.00 -44.93 6.91
C GLU A 132 -4.09 -44.23 7.94
N ASN A 133 -3.11 -44.94 8.51
CA ASN A 133 -2.11 -44.35 9.40
C ASN A 133 -1.29 -43.27 8.67
N ILE A 134 -0.73 -43.57 7.49
CA ILE A 134 0.05 -42.63 6.68
C ILE A 134 -0.78 -41.39 6.32
N LEU A 135 -2.06 -41.56 5.98
CA LEU A 135 -2.95 -40.44 5.65
C LEU A 135 -3.31 -39.61 6.89
N THR A 136 -3.38 -40.23 8.06
CA THR A 136 -3.61 -39.54 9.33
C THR A 136 -2.39 -38.73 9.72
N GLU A 137 -1.19 -39.30 9.61
CA GLU A 137 0.08 -38.60 9.81
C GLU A 137 0.26 -37.41 8.85
N LEU A 138 -0.10 -37.58 7.57
CA LEU A 138 -0.07 -36.50 6.57
C LEU A 138 -1.06 -35.36 6.88
N LYS A 139 -2.19 -35.65 7.53
CA LYS A 139 -3.16 -34.64 7.98
C LYS A 139 -2.72 -33.95 9.27
N GLU A 140 -2.05 -34.68 10.16
CA GLU A 140 -1.56 -34.19 11.45
C GLU A 140 -0.24 -33.41 11.33
N ALA A 141 0.56 -33.67 10.30
CA ALA A 141 1.69 -32.84 9.88
C ALA A 141 1.16 -31.47 9.42
N LYS A 142 0.82 -30.63 10.41
CA LYS A 142 0.30 -29.27 10.32
C LYS A 142 1.25 -28.34 9.56
N ILE A 143 1.31 -28.48 8.24
CA ILE A 143 1.84 -27.44 7.35
C ILE A 143 0.72 -26.48 6.92
N TYR A 144 -0.55 -26.80 7.19
CA TYR A 144 -1.69 -26.03 6.67
C TYR A 144 -2.30 -25.00 7.62
N LYS A 145 -1.87 -24.89 8.89
CA LYS A 145 -2.48 -23.95 9.86
C LYS A 145 -1.62 -22.77 10.31
N GLU A 146 -0.30 -22.78 10.11
CA GLU A 146 0.54 -21.66 10.54
C GLU A 146 0.56 -20.48 9.56
N PHE A 147 0.29 -20.70 8.27
CA PHE A 147 0.27 -19.63 7.27
C PHE A 147 -1.03 -18.81 7.24
N ALA A 148 -2.09 -19.23 7.93
CA ALA A 148 -3.36 -18.51 8.01
C ALA A 148 -3.47 -17.60 9.25
N SER A 149 -2.56 -17.74 10.22
CA SER A 149 -2.56 -16.97 11.48
C SER A 149 -1.49 -15.88 11.55
N LEU A 150 -0.80 -15.59 10.45
CA LEU A 150 0.18 -14.49 10.35
C LEU A 150 -0.43 -13.21 9.72
N GLU A 151 -1.74 -13.18 9.48
CA GLU A 151 -2.49 -11.97 9.09
C GLU A 151 -3.44 -11.53 10.20
N VAL A 152 -2.91 -11.07 11.35
CA VAL A 152 -3.53 -10.05 12.21
C VAL A 152 -2.44 -9.19 12.82
#